data_AF-A0A1V1P443-F1
#
_entry.id   AF-A0A1V1P443-F1
#
_cell.length_a   1.000
_cell.length_b   1.000
_cell.length_c   1.000
_cell.angle_alpha   90.00
_cell.angle_beta   90.00
_cell.angle_gamma   90.00
#
_symmetry.space_group_name_H-M   'P 1'
#
loop_
_entity.id
_entity.type
_entity.pdbx_description
1 polymer ?
#
loop_
_entity_poly.entity_id
_entity_poly.type
_entity_poly.pdbx_seq_one_letter_code
_entity_poly.pdbx_strand_id
1 'polypeptide(L)'
;MTIYKFLIAYCLFPMFILIFANYCEGFDCSELNDSSLYNFSKNKKSTPDEFNKNFKLLECKIQELKIILEKINYKNKDIDNKINQLSLKQFEISNKVNEIPVKSIVEETAKEKLNEYTSKIINTSHISKLGPTDYTNPGLLKDRVLKFDKLKENSIIRIGYTDTFQAHGKNKACRWEIKIDGLSCPSGKLIYGRHDGKESNIHDSNHIIGYCENISKGKHNIQIWVGATIDG
;
A
#
# COMPACT_ATOMS: atom_id res chain seq x y z
N MET A 1 71.57 -37.54 -27.56
CA MET A 1 71.14 -36.13 -27.49
C MET A 1 70.89 -35.80 -26.02
N THR A 2 71.76 -34.95 -25.45
CA THR A 2 71.45 -34.03 -24.32
C THR A 2 71.19 -34.67 -22.94
N ILE A 3 72.21 -34.83 -22.07
CA ILE A 3 72.66 -33.93 -20.95
C ILE A 3 71.93 -34.24 -19.61
N TYR A 4 72.62 -34.92 -18.66
CA TYR A 4 73.12 -34.43 -17.33
C TYR A 4 71.99 -33.94 -16.36
N LYS A 5 71.93 -34.19 -15.05
CA LYS A 5 72.87 -34.72 -14.03
C LYS A 5 72.09 -34.92 -12.70
N PHE A 6 72.41 -36.00 -11.97
CA PHE A 6 72.82 -36.11 -10.56
C PHE A 6 71.97 -35.49 -9.41
N LEU A 7 71.49 -36.35 -8.50
CA LEU A 7 72.00 -36.68 -7.14
C LEU A 7 71.57 -35.66 -6.07
N ILE A 8 71.09 -36.04 -4.89
CA ILE A 8 71.81 -36.85 -3.87
C ILE A 8 70.83 -37.79 -3.14
N ALA A 9 71.21 -39.06 -3.07
CA ALA A 9 70.75 -40.04 -2.10
C ALA A 9 71.57 -39.92 -0.81
N TYR A 10 70.95 -40.08 0.36
CA TYR A 10 71.49 -40.88 1.47
C TYR A 10 70.36 -41.14 2.49
N CYS A 11 69.78 -42.33 2.41
CA CYS A 11 69.32 -43.04 3.60
C CYS A 11 70.55 -43.36 4.44
N LEU A 12 70.53 -43.13 5.76
CA LEU A 12 71.25 -43.94 6.76
C LEU A 12 70.72 -43.61 8.17
N PHE A 13 70.03 -44.60 8.73
CA PHE A 13 69.96 -44.95 10.16
C PHE A 13 68.98 -44.17 11.09
N PRO A 14 68.45 -44.86 12.13
CA PRO A 14 67.03 -45.08 12.35
C PRO A 14 66.67 -44.71 13.82
N MET A 15 65.50 -45.12 14.30
CA MET A 15 65.35 -45.51 15.71
C MET A 15 65.51 -44.37 16.76
N PHE A 16 64.68 -43.33 16.69
CA PHE A 16 64.46 -42.43 17.84
C PHE A 16 63.03 -41.88 17.92
N ILE A 17 62.05 -42.66 17.46
CA ILE A 17 60.62 -42.36 17.65
C ILE A 17 59.99 -43.56 18.35
N LEU A 18 60.42 -43.84 19.59
CA LEU A 18 59.74 -44.82 20.46
C LEU A 18 60.08 -44.70 21.95
N ILE A 19 60.63 -43.57 22.41
CA ILE A 19 60.78 -43.29 23.86
C ILE A 19 60.41 -41.85 24.15
N PHE A 20 59.12 -41.50 24.07
CA PHE A 20 58.47 -40.45 24.89
C PHE A 20 56.94 -40.63 24.91
N ALA A 21 56.44 -41.86 24.69
CA ALA A 21 55.02 -42.16 24.76
C ALA A 21 54.56 -42.58 26.18
N ASN A 22 55.46 -42.67 27.16
CA ASN A 22 55.11 -43.03 28.53
C ASN A 22 56.07 -42.33 29.50
N TYR A 23 55.78 -41.10 29.92
CA TYR A 23 56.22 -40.57 31.23
C TYR A 23 55.48 -39.26 31.57
N CYS A 24 54.15 -39.29 31.55
CA CYS A 24 53.33 -38.29 32.23
C CYS A 24 52.15 -38.97 32.95
N GLU A 25 52.38 -40.12 33.60
CA GLU A 25 51.50 -40.55 34.68
C GLU A 25 52.07 -40.03 36.00
N GLY A 26 51.34 -39.10 36.62
CA GLY A 26 51.55 -38.74 38.03
C GLY A 26 52.15 -37.36 38.34
N PHE A 27 52.11 -36.37 37.43
CA PHE A 27 52.43 -34.99 37.82
C PHE A 27 51.23 -34.07 37.60
N ASP A 28 50.59 -33.69 38.71
CA ASP A 28 49.48 -32.74 38.71
C ASP A 28 50.01 -31.33 38.41
N CYS A 29 49.54 -30.75 37.31
CA CYS A 29 49.92 -29.39 36.89
C CYS A 29 49.22 -28.30 37.71
N SER A 30 48.34 -28.68 38.65
CA SER A 30 47.60 -27.76 39.51
C SER A 30 48.45 -27.05 40.58
N GLU A 31 49.68 -27.49 40.84
CA GLU A 31 50.52 -26.98 41.94
C GLU A 31 51.63 -25.98 41.53
N LEU A 32 51.75 -25.61 40.25
CA LEU A 32 52.84 -24.72 39.79
C LEU A 32 52.38 -23.26 39.66
N ASN A 33 52.80 -22.44 40.61
CA ASN A 33 52.45 -21.03 40.70
C ASN A 33 53.29 -20.14 39.74
N ASP A 34 52.63 -19.15 39.13
CA ASP A 34 53.15 -18.25 38.08
C ASP A 34 54.39 -17.42 38.47
N SER A 35 54.64 -17.28 39.77
CA SER A 35 55.75 -16.49 40.33
C SER A 35 57.15 -17.08 40.07
N SER A 36 57.24 -18.34 39.66
CA SER A 36 58.50 -19.05 39.44
C SER A 36 59.22 -18.67 38.13
N LEU A 37 58.48 -18.41 37.05
CA LEU A 37 59.05 -18.02 35.74
C LEU A 37 59.65 -16.61 35.72
N TYR A 38 59.10 -15.68 36.51
CA TYR A 38 59.54 -14.28 36.56
C TYR A 38 60.91 -14.11 37.23
N ASN A 39 61.24 -14.96 38.20
CA ASN A 39 62.51 -14.87 38.95
C ASN A 39 63.68 -15.54 38.22
N PHE A 40 63.42 -16.46 37.27
CA PHE A 40 64.47 -17.16 36.53
C PHE A 40 65.26 -16.26 35.57
N SER A 41 64.62 -15.26 34.94
CA SER A 41 65.33 -14.35 34.04
C SER A 41 66.31 -13.40 34.75
N LYS A 42 66.22 -13.30 36.09
CA LYS A 42 67.05 -12.40 36.92
C LYS A 42 68.22 -13.06 37.64
N ASN A 43 68.26 -14.39 37.79
CA ASN A 43 69.28 -15.08 38.59
C ASN A 43 70.33 -15.83 37.73
N LYS A 44 71.62 -15.47 37.89
CA LYS A 44 72.76 -15.98 37.09
C LYS A 44 73.37 -17.31 37.58
N LYS A 45 72.78 -17.98 38.58
CA LYS A 45 73.21 -19.32 39.05
C LYS A 45 71.99 -20.15 39.44
N SER A 46 71.35 -20.76 38.46
CA SER A 46 70.32 -21.78 38.68
C SER A 46 70.95 -23.17 38.71
N THR A 47 70.44 -24.04 39.59
CA THR A 47 70.86 -25.44 39.64
C THR A 47 70.22 -26.21 38.48
N PRO A 48 70.83 -27.31 38.00
CA PRO A 48 70.24 -28.13 36.92
C PRO A 48 68.79 -28.56 37.18
N ASP A 49 68.43 -28.81 38.44
CA ASP A 49 67.07 -29.20 38.84
C ASP A 49 66.05 -28.05 38.70
N GLU A 50 66.47 -26.81 38.96
CA GLU A 50 65.63 -25.62 38.81
C GLU A 50 65.39 -25.29 37.33
N PHE A 51 66.40 -25.49 36.48
CA PHE A 51 66.25 -25.38 35.02
C PHE A 51 65.25 -26.42 34.47
N ASN A 52 65.39 -27.69 34.87
CA ASN A 52 64.47 -28.75 34.44
C ASN A 52 63.02 -28.49 34.90
N LYS A 53 62.83 -27.97 36.11
CA LYS A 53 61.49 -27.60 36.61
C LYS A 53 60.85 -26.48 35.79
N ASN A 54 61.62 -25.45 35.43
CA ASN A 54 61.13 -24.33 34.63
C ASN A 54 60.88 -24.71 33.17
N PHE A 55 61.72 -25.57 32.59
CA PHE A 55 61.48 -26.12 31.25
C PHE A 55 60.16 -26.91 31.20
N LYS A 56 59.93 -27.77 32.21
CA LYS A 56 58.67 -28.53 32.32
C LYS A 56 57.44 -27.63 32.52
N LEU A 57 57.57 -26.56 33.31
CA LEU A 57 56.51 -25.56 33.47
C LEU A 57 56.20 -24.83 32.14
N LEU A 58 57.23 -24.52 31.35
CA LEU A 58 57.07 -23.91 30.04
C LEU A 58 56.35 -24.86 29.07
N GLU A 59 56.70 -26.15 29.06
CA GLU A 59 55.99 -27.15 28.27
C GLU A 59 54.51 -27.27 28.66
N CYS A 60 54.19 -27.24 29.95
CA CYS A 60 52.79 -27.24 30.42
C CYS A 60 52.02 -26.02 29.93
N LYS A 61 52.59 -24.81 30.03
CA LYS A 61 51.95 -23.59 29.54
C LYS A 61 51.74 -23.60 28.02
N ILE A 62 52.69 -24.16 27.26
CA ILE A 62 52.54 -24.34 25.82
C ILE A 62 51.36 -25.25 25.48
N GLN A 63 51.15 -26.33 26.24
CA GLN A 63 50.01 -27.24 26.04
C GLN A 63 48.68 -26.58 26.40
N GLU A 64 48.63 -25.82 27.49
CA GLU A 64 47.42 -25.08 27.87
C GLU A 64 47.02 -24.07 26.79
N LEU A 65 47.99 -23.32 26.27
CA LEU A 65 47.76 -22.35 25.19
C LEU A 65 47.26 -23.03 23.91
N LYS A 66 47.74 -24.23 23.57
CA LYS A 66 47.23 -25.00 22.43
C LYS A 66 45.77 -25.38 22.60
N ILE A 67 45.38 -25.86 23.78
CA ILE A 67 43.98 -26.21 24.11
C ILE A 67 43.07 -24.98 24.01
N ILE A 68 43.52 -23.82 24.51
CA ILE A 68 42.78 -22.56 24.40
C ILE A 68 42.60 -22.17 22.93
N LEU A 69 43.64 -22.30 22.12
CA LEU A 69 43.61 -21.94 20.70
C LEU A 69 42.63 -22.81 19.91
N GLU A 70 42.57 -24.12 20.20
CA GLU A 70 41.58 -25.03 19.62
C GLU A 70 40.14 -24.65 20.01
N LYS A 71 39.90 -24.30 21.29
CA LYS A 71 38.59 -23.84 21.77
C LYS A 71 38.15 -22.55 21.08
N ILE A 72 39.07 -21.61 20.87
CA ILE A 72 38.79 -20.36 20.14
C ILE A 72 38.42 -20.67 18.69
N ASN A 73 39.19 -21.54 18.03
CA ASN A 73 38.95 -21.90 16.64
C ASN A 73 37.58 -22.58 16.45
N TYR A 74 37.20 -23.46 17.37
CA TYR A 74 35.87 -24.07 17.37
C TYR A 74 34.75 -23.03 17.51
N LYS A 75 34.88 -22.07 18.44
CA LYS A 75 33.90 -21.00 18.62
C LYS A 75 33.77 -20.09 17.40
N ASN A 76 34.88 -19.77 16.73
CA ASN A 76 34.85 -18.97 15.52
C ASN A 76 34.05 -19.66 14.41
N LYS A 77 34.23 -20.98 14.24
CA LYS A 77 33.46 -21.77 13.28
C LYS A 77 31.95 -21.78 13.59
N ASP A 78 31.56 -21.82 14.86
CA ASP A 78 30.15 -21.74 15.26
C ASP A 78 29.55 -20.35 14.96
N ILE A 79 30.32 -19.29 15.19
CA ILE A 79 29.91 -17.91 14.88
C ILE A 79 29.71 -17.74 13.37
N ASP A 80 30.63 -18.24 12.54
CA ASP A 80 30.51 -18.17 11.09
C ASP A 80 29.24 -18.86 10.57
N ASN A 81 28.90 -20.02 11.14
CA ASN A 81 27.65 -20.72 10.81
C ASN A 81 26.41 -19.90 11.17
N LYS A 82 26.41 -19.24 12.33
CA LYS A 82 25.30 -18.36 12.77
C LYS A 82 25.15 -17.14 11.88
N ILE A 83 26.26 -16.52 11.47
CA ILE A 83 26.27 -15.38 10.54
C ILE A 83 25.63 -15.80 9.22
N ASN A 84 26.05 -16.93 8.65
CA ASN A 84 25.50 -17.43 7.39
C ASN A 84 23.99 -17.69 7.47
N GLN A 85 23.49 -18.25 8.59
CA GLN A 85 22.06 -18.44 8.78
C GLN A 85 21.28 -17.11 8.90
N LEU A 86 21.84 -16.11 9.58
CA LEU A 86 21.21 -14.79 9.69
C LEU A 86 21.14 -14.08 8.34
N SER A 87 22.19 -14.18 7.52
CA SER A 87 22.21 -13.62 6.17
C SER A 87 21.11 -14.23 5.28
N LEU A 88 20.88 -15.54 5.36
CA LEU A 88 19.80 -16.20 4.62
C LEU A 88 18.42 -15.71 5.06
N LYS A 89 18.18 -15.61 6.38
CA LYS A 89 16.91 -15.07 6.90
C LYS A 89 16.67 -13.63 6.49
N GLN A 90 17.73 -12.82 6.45
CA GLN A 90 17.64 -11.43 6.00
C GLN A 90 17.25 -11.33 4.52
N PHE A 91 17.78 -12.22 3.69
CA PHE A 91 17.40 -12.31 2.28
C PHE A 91 15.93 -12.72 2.09
N GLU A 92 15.45 -13.72 2.83
CA GLU A 92 14.05 -14.14 2.80
C GLU A 92 13.09 -13.00 3.20
N ILE A 93 13.44 -12.24 4.24
CA ILE A 93 12.65 -11.08 4.67
C ILE A 93 12.63 -10.01 3.58
N SER A 94 13.78 -9.72 2.95
CA SER A 94 13.86 -8.72 1.88
C SER A 94 12.96 -9.07 0.69
N ASN A 95 12.90 -10.34 0.30
CA ASN A 95 12.04 -10.77 -0.80
C ASN A 95 10.56 -10.66 -0.44
N LYS A 96 10.18 -11.06 0.78
CA LYS A 96 8.80 -10.90 1.27
C LYS A 96 8.38 -9.43 1.32
N VAL A 97 9.27 -8.52 1.70
CA VAL A 97 8.98 -7.07 1.71
C VAL A 97 8.74 -6.54 0.29
N ASN A 98 9.49 -7.02 -0.70
CA ASN A 98 9.32 -6.61 -2.10
C ASN A 98 8.02 -7.15 -2.73
N GLU A 99 7.47 -8.24 -2.20
CA GLU A 99 6.18 -8.80 -2.63
C GLU A 99 4.97 -8.09 -1.99
N ILE A 100 5.16 -7.22 -1.00
CA ILE A 100 4.06 -6.45 -0.39
C ILE A 100 3.61 -5.38 -1.40
N PRO A 101 2.34 -5.39 -1.85
CA PRO A 101 1.84 -4.44 -2.83
C PRO A 101 1.44 -3.12 -2.14
N VAL A 102 2.40 -2.45 -1.50
CA VAL A 102 2.17 -1.18 -0.77
C VAL A 102 1.56 -0.12 -1.69
N LYS A 103 1.93 -0.14 -2.97
CA LYS A 103 1.43 0.80 -3.98
C LYS A 103 -0.06 0.60 -4.30
N SER A 104 -0.57 -0.63 -4.30
CA SER A 104 -1.98 -0.88 -4.63
C SER A 104 -2.92 -0.47 -3.50
N ILE A 105 -2.53 -0.72 -2.25
CA ILE A 105 -3.36 -0.40 -1.06
C ILE A 105 -3.55 1.12 -0.91
N VAL A 106 -2.51 1.91 -1.16
CA VAL A 106 -2.57 3.37 -1.08
C VAL A 106 -3.40 3.96 -2.22
N GLU A 107 -3.29 3.42 -3.43
CA GLU A 107 -4.10 3.86 -4.58
C GLU A 107 -5.59 3.51 -4.41
N GLU A 108 -5.89 2.35 -3.84
CA GLU A 108 -7.27 1.89 -3.60
C GLU A 108 -7.97 2.72 -2.51
N THR A 109 -7.29 2.95 -1.38
CA THR A 109 -7.81 3.81 -0.30
C THR A 109 -7.96 5.28 -0.71
N ALA A 110 -7.09 5.80 -1.57
CA ALA A 110 -7.23 7.14 -2.15
C ALA A 110 -8.44 7.24 -3.08
N LYS A 111 -8.68 6.20 -3.91
CA LYS A 111 -9.87 6.12 -4.77
C LYS A 111 -11.16 6.03 -3.97
N GLU A 112 -11.20 5.25 -2.89
CA GLU A 112 -12.39 5.17 -2.01
C GLU A 112 -12.70 6.51 -1.35
N LYS A 113 -11.70 7.21 -0.81
CA LYS A 113 -11.90 8.55 -0.23
C LYS A 113 -12.35 9.55 -1.29
N LEU A 114 -11.74 9.53 -2.48
CA LEU A 114 -12.17 10.40 -3.59
C LEU A 114 -13.61 10.10 -4.03
N ASN A 115 -14.00 8.83 -4.07
CA ASN A 115 -15.37 8.41 -4.36
C ASN A 115 -16.34 8.87 -3.27
N GLU A 116 -15.96 8.83 -1.99
CA GLU A 116 -16.77 9.36 -0.89
C GLU A 116 -16.97 10.88 -1.02
N TYR A 117 -15.89 11.63 -1.29
CA TYR A 117 -15.96 13.08 -1.45
C TYR A 117 -16.76 13.49 -2.69
N THR A 118 -16.54 12.85 -3.83
CA THR A 118 -17.34 13.10 -5.06
C THR A 118 -18.78 12.65 -4.90
N SER A 119 -19.06 11.66 -4.05
CA SER A 119 -20.43 11.25 -3.75
C SER A 119 -21.21 12.31 -2.95
N LYS A 120 -20.52 13.21 -2.22
CA LYS A 120 -21.13 14.31 -1.45
C LYS A 120 -21.38 15.57 -2.28
N ILE A 121 -20.78 15.70 -3.47
CA ILE A 121 -21.03 16.84 -4.34
C ILE A 121 -22.38 16.67 -5.03
N ILE A 122 -23.36 17.47 -4.63
CA ILE A 122 -24.64 17.59 -5.34
C ILE A 122 -24.40 18.44 -6.58
N ASN A 123 -24.21 17.78 -7.73
CA ASN A 123 -24.08 18.48 -9.01
C ASN A 123 -25.42 19.15 -9.36
N THR A 124 -25.41 20.48 -9.39
CA THR A 124 -26.57 21.28 -9.78
C THR A 124 -26.38 21.77 -11.21
N SER A 125 -27.29 21.37 -12.11
CA SER A 125 -27.37 21.92 -13.47
C SER A 125 -28.50 22.95 -13.51
N HIS A 126 -28.25 24.10 -14.13
CA HIS A 126 -29.26 25.15 -14.27
C HIS A 126 -29.13 25.83 -15.63
N ILE A 127 -30.25 26.36 -16.12
CA ILE A 127 -30.32 27.24 -17.27
C ILE A 127 -31.25 28.39 -16.92
N SER A 128 -30.80 29.62 -17.13
CA SER A 128 -31.63 30.81 -17.07
C SER A 128 -31.64 31.43 -18.46
N LYS A 129 -32.85 31.66 -18.97
CA LYS A 129 -33.07 32.42 -20.20
C LYS A 129 -34.22 33.37 -19.91
N LEU A 130 -34.14 34.60 -20.41
CA LEU A 130 -35.30 35.47 -20.48
C LEU A 130 -36.44 34.71 -21.19
N GLY A 131 -37.67 34.97 -20.77
CA GLY A 131 -38.89 34.38 -21.37
C GLY A 131 -38.81 34.42 -22.90
N PRO A 132 -38.82 33.27 -23.62
CA PRO A 132 -38.90 33.31 -25.05
C PRO A 132 -40.27 33.91 -25.40
N THR A 133 -40.34 34.66 -26.49
CA THR A 133 -41.60 34.85 -27.20
C THR A 133 -41.95 33.53 -27.89
N ASP A 134 -42.37 32.55 -27.09
CA ASP A 134 -42.75 31.20 -27.52
C ASP A 134 -44.28 31.08 -27.44
N TYR A 135 -44.91 31.01 -28.62
CA TYR A 135 -46.37 30.85 -28.77
C TYR A 135 -46.79 29.37 -28.87
N THR A 136 -45.94 28.43 -28.45
CA THR A 136 -46.22 26.99 -28.52
C THR A 136 -47.53 26.67 -27.79
N ASN A 137 -48.44 26.00 -28.50
CA ASN A 137 -49.72 25.55 -28.00
C ASN A 137 -50.28 24.42 -28.89
N PRO A 138 -50.34 23.16 -28.44
CA PRO A 138 -49.58 22.49 -27.37
C PRO A 138 -48.19 22.02 -27.86
N GLY A 139 -47.28 21.67 -26.95
CA GLY A 139 -46.00 21.06 -27.31
C GLY A 139 -44.84 21.35 -26.37
N LEU A 140 -43.63 21.00 -26.81
CA LEU A 140 -42.37 21.33 -26.16
C LEU A 140 -42.04 22.82 -26.33
N LEU A 141 -41.78 23.51 -25.22
CA LEU A 141 -41.21 24.85 -25.24
C LEU A 141 -39.73 24.76 -25.64
N LYS A 142 -39.41 25.16 -26.88
CA LYS A 142 -38.11 24.85 -27.52
C LYS A 142 -36.91 25.44 -26.78
N ASP A 143 -37.12 26.59 -26.14
CA ASP A 143 -36.09 27.29 -25.38
C ASP A 143 -35.97 26.84 -23.91
N ARG A 144 -36.86 25.95 -23.46
CA ARG A 144 -36.91 25.41 -22.08
C ARG A 144 -36.41 23.98 -22.03
N VAL A 145 -35.16 23.80 -22.43
CA VAL A 145 -34.47 22.51 -22.41
C VAL A 145 -33.17 22.63 -21.62
N LEU A 146 -33.10 21.92 -20.49
CA LEU A 146 -31.89 21.78 -19.68
C LEU A 146 -31.27 20.41 -19.96
N LYS A 147 -30.05 20.41 -20.49
CA LYS A 147 -29.25 19.20 -20.68
C LYS A 147 -28.40 18.96 -19.45
N PHE A 148 -28.40 17.74 -18.93
CA PHE A 148 -27.58 17.37 -17.78
C PHE A 148 -27.06 15.93 -17.90
N ASP A 149 -25.99 15.63 -17.18
CA ASP A 149 -25.44 14.28 -17.07
C ASP A 149 -25.64 13.75 -15.65
N LYS A 150 -26.46 12.71 -15.52
CA LYS A 150 -26.74 12.03 -14.28
C LYS A 150 -25.61 11.05 -13.99
N LEU A 151 -24.80 11.36 -12.97
CA LEU A 151 -23.61 10.57 -12.67
C LEU A 151 -23.87 9.29 -11.87
N LYS A 152 -24.96 9.24 -11.10
CA LYS A 152 -25.30 8.12 -10.20
C LYS A 152 -26.63 7.50 -10.62
N GLU A 153 -26.66 6.19 -10.79
CA GLU A 153 -27.86 5.40 -11.12
C GLU A 153 -28.93 5.58 -10.03
N ASN A 154 -28.62 5.16 -8.79
CA ASN A 154 -29.56 5.07 -7.67
C ASN A 154 -29.78 6.40 -6.92
N SER A 155 -29.56 7.56 -7.57
CA SER A 155 -29.85 8.86 -6.95
C SER A 155 -31.18 9.44 -7.42
N ILE A 156 -31.81 10.24 -6.56
CA ILE A 156 -33.04 10.97 -6.89
C ILE A 156 -32.66 12.32 -7.51
N ILE A 157 -33.39 12.76 -8.54
CA ILE A 157 -33.22 14.10 -9.11
C ILE A 157 -34.25 15.02 -8.45
N ARG A 158 -33.81 16.16 -7.90
CA ARG A 158 -34.69 17.26 -7.51
C ARG A 158 -34.73 18.27 -8.65
N ILE A 159 -35.92 18.59 -9.14
CA ILE A 159 -36.11 19.53 -10.26
C ILE A 159 -36.92 20.73 -9.78
N GLY A 160 -36.45 21.92 -10.14
CA GLY A 160 -37.17 23.18 -9.95
C GLY A 160 -37.31 23.90 -11.29
N TYR A 161 -38.50 24.40 -11.58
CA TYR A 161 -38.78 25.23 -12.75
C TYR A 161 -39.61 26.44 -12.31
N THR A 162 -39.12 27.63 -12.65
CA THR A 162 -39.79 28.90 -12.35
C THR A 162 -39.98 29.64 -13.67
N ASP A 163 -41.19 30.10 -13.93
CA ASP A 163 -41.51 30.85 -15.14
C ASP A 163 -42.78 31.69 -14.96
N THR A 164 -43.10 32.47 -15.98
CA THR A 164 -44.41 33.12 -16.11
C THR A 164 -45.33 32.21 -16.92
N PHE A 165 -46.36 31.69 -16.28
CA PHE A 165 -47.33 30.78 -16.87
C PHE A 165 -48.47 31.58 -17.48
N GLN A 166 -48.55 31.59 -18.82
CA GLN A 166 -49.57 32.32 -19.55
C GLN A 166 -50.79 31.44 -19.86
N ALA A 167 -51.97 31.88 -19.44
CA ALA A 167 -53.24 31.32 -19.90
C ALA A 167 -54.01 32.41 -20.68
N HIS A 168 -54.32 32.13 -21.95
CA HIS A 168 -54.95 33.09 -22.85
C HIS A 168 -56.25 32.52 -23.46
N GLY A 169 -57.32 33.30 -23.38
CA GLY A 169 -58.63 33.02 -23.96
C GLY A 169 -59.68 32.56 -22.96
N LYS A 170 -60.95 32.57 -23.38
CA LYS A 170 -62.10 32.14 -22.55
C LYS A 170 -62.23 30.64 -22.36
N ASN A 171 -62.57 30.24 -21.12
CA ASN A 171 -62.78 28.84 -20.73
C ASN A 171 -61.59 27.96 -21.11
N LYS A 172 -60.38 28.47 -20.87
CA LYS A 172 -59.14 27.77 -21.22
C LYS A 172 -58.50 27.19 -19.98
N ALA A 173 -57.86 26.05 -20.19
CA ALA A 173 -57.21 25.31 -19.15
C ALA A 173 -55.86 24.84 -19.70
N CYS A 174 -54.78 25.43 -19.18
CA CYS A 174 -53.42 25.21 -19.62
C CYS A 174 -52.67 24.38 -18.58
N ARG A 175 -51.84 23.46 -19.05
CA ARG A 175 -51.05 22.56 -18.22
C ARG A 175 -49.61 22.59 -18.68
N TRP A 176 -48.71 22.77 -17.73
CA TRP A 176 -47.27 22.66 -17.92
C TRP A 176 -46.76 21.43 -17.19
N GLU A 177 -45.97 20.63 -17.88
CA GLU A 177 -45.36 19.42 -17.34
C GLU A 177 -43.85 19.45 -17.55
N ILE A 178 -43.11 19.14 -16.48
CA ILE A 178 -41.69 18.84 -16.59
C ILE A 178 -41.55 17.39 -17.03
N LYS A 179 -40.90 17.18 -18.18
CA LYS A 179 -40.60 15.87 -18.74
C LYS A 179 -39.10 15.63 -18.80
N ILE A 180 -38.70 14.37 -18.72
CA ILE A 180 -37.32 13.91 -18.89
C ILE A 180 -37.28 13.08 -20.17
N ASP A 181 -36.48 13.51 -21.14
CA ASP A 181 -36.37 12.89 -22.47
C ASP A 181 -37.73 12.70 -23.18
N GLY A 182 -38.60 13.70 -23.04
CA GLY A 182 -39.95 13.69 -23.62
C GLY A 182 -40.97 12.84 -22.87
N LEU A 183 -40.57 12.13 -21.81
CA LEU A 183 -41.44 11.27 -21.00
C LEU A 183 -41.80 11.92 -19.66
N SER A 184 -43.00 11.61 -19.16
CA SER A 184 -43.37 11.94 -17.79
C SER A 184 -42.42 11.28 -16.80
N CYS A 185 -42.15 11.96 -15.70
CA CYS A 185 -41.31 11.39 -14.64
C CYS A 185 -41.92 10.07 -14.11
N PRO A 186 -41.13 8.96 -13.98
CA PRO A 186 -41.65 7.66 -13.55
C PRO A 186 -42.28 7.64 -12.16
N SER A 187 -41.75 8.45 -11.23
CA SER A 187 -42.29 8.55 -9.86
C SER A 187 -43.54 9.42 -9.74
N GLY A 188 -43.95 10.10 -10.82
CA GLY A 188 -45.15 10.94 -10.83
C GLY A 188 -44.98 12.19 -11.68
N LYS A 189 -46.06 12.64 -12.31
CA LYS A 189 -46.02 13.81 -13.20
C LYS A 189 -45.78 15.09 -12.39
N LEU A 190 -44.79 15.88 -12.83
CA LEU A 190 -44.47 17.18 -12.24
C LEU A 190 -45.20 18.27 -13.02
N ILE A 191 -46.34 18.71 -12.50
CA ILE A 191 -47.32 19.50 -13.25
C ILE A 191 -47.70 20.79 -12.52
N TYR A 192 -47.89 21.85 -13.30
CA TYR A 192 -48.68 23.01 -12.93
C TYR A 192 -49.86 23.15 -13.89
N GLY A 193 -51.04 23.47 -13.37
CA GLY A 193 -52.24 23.68 -14.17
C GLY A 193 -52.89 25.00 -13.82
N ARG A 194 -53.40 25.70 -14.84
CA ARG A 194 -54.14 26.94 -14.68
C ARG A 194 -55.41 26.88 -15.51
N HIS A 195 -56.54 27.03 -14.86
CA HIS A 195 -57.83 27.22 -15.51
C HIS A 195 -58.27 28.68 -15.35
N ASP A 196 -58.83 29.25 -16.43
CA ASP A 196 -59.58 30.49 -16.39
C ASP A 196 -60.90 30.36 -17.18
N GLY A 197 -62.00 30.72 -16.52
CA GLY A 197 -63.36 30.73 -17.08
C GLY A 197 -63.74 32.06 -17.75
N LYS A 198 -62.92 33.10 -17.64
CA LYS A 198 -63.18 34.41 -18.26
C LYS A 198 -62.32 34.59 -19.51
N GLU A 199 -62.73 35.51 -20.40
CA GLU A 199 -61.84 35.97 -21.47
C GLU A 199 -60.71 36.78 -20.83
N SER A 200 -59.50 36.26 -20.88
CA SER A 200 -58.36 36.84 -20.19
C SER A 200 -57.03 36.53 -20.87
N ASN A 201 -56.01 37.28 -20.45
CA ASN A 201 -54.61 37.04 -20.77
C ASN A 201 -53.83 37.06 -19.45
N ILE A 202 -53.95 35.99 -18.67
CA ILE A 202 -53.33 35.90 -17.36
C ILE A 202 -51.86 35.50 -17.51
N HIS A 203 -51.01 36.19 -16.76
CA HIS A 203 -49.57 35.94 -16.65
C HIS A 203 -49.23 35.69 -15.18
N ASP A 204 -49.19 34.43 -14.78
CA ASP A 204 -48.97 34.05 -13.39
C ASP A 204 -47.52 33.58 -13.20
N SER A 205 -46.72 34.34 -12.44
CA SER A 205 -45.38 33.90 -12.02
C SER A 205 -45.51 32.83 -10.94
N ASN A 206 -45.03 31.62 -11.22
CA ASN A 206 -45.10 30.48 -10.28
C ASN A 206 -43.87 29.57 -10.40
N HIS A 207 -43.82 28.53 -9.58
CA HIS A 207 -42.78 27.52 -9.61
C HIS A 207 -43.33 26.10 -9.48
N ILE A 208 -42.67 25.14 -10.14
CA ILE A 208 -42.87 23.71 -10.00
C ILE A 208 -41.61 23.14 -9.35
N ILE A 209 -41.76 22.48 -8.19
CA ILE A 209 -40.68 21.76 -7.54
C ILE A 209 -41.12 20.33 -7.30
N GLY A 210 -40.26 19.37 -7.64
CA GLY A 210 -40.54 17.97 -7.38
C GLY A 210 -39.30 17.09 -7.45
N TYR A 211 -39.54 15.82 -7.17
CA TYR A 211 -38.53 14.77 -7.20
C TYR A 211 -38.86 13.77 -8.30
N CYS A 212 -37.83 13.33 -9.01
CA CYS A 212 -37.94 12.29 -10.02
C CYS A 212 -36.99 11.13 -9.71
N GLU A 213 -37.57 9.95 -9.55
CA GLU A 213 -36.87 8.70 -9.27
C GLU A 213 -36.84 7.79 -10.50
N ASN A 214 -36.00 6.74 -10.44
CA ASN A 214 -35.88 5.72 -11.49
C ASN A 214 -35.47 6.26 -12.86
N ILE A 215 -34.62 7.29 -12.87
CA ILE A 215 -33.94 7.78 -14.07
C ILE A 215 -32.56 7.12 -14.11
N SER A 216 -32.18 6.60 -15.26
CA SER A 216 -30.88 5.93 -15.44
C SER A 216 -29.71 6.90 -15.29
N LYS A 217 -28.49 6.37 -15.13
CA LYS A 217 -27.25 7.14 -15.29
C LYS A 217 -27.09 7.56 -16.75
N GLY A 218 -26.55 8.76 -16.98
CA GLY A 218 -26.16 9.25 -18.30
C GLY A 218 -26.77 10.60 -18.67
N LYS A 219 -26.71 10.93 -19.97
CA LYS A 219 -27.16 12.22 -20.50
C LYS A 219 -28.68 12.23 -20.65
N HIS A 220 -29.30 13.26 -20.11
CA HIS A 220 -30.74 13.46 -20.11
C HIS A 220 -31.10 14.90 -20.46
N ASN A 221 -32.31 15.10 -20.96
CA ASN A 221 -32.90 16.42 -21.22
C ASN A 221 -34.12 16.63 -20.32
N ILE A 222 -34.06 17.64 -19.45
CA ILE A 222 -35.25 18.17 -18.76
C ILE A 222 -35.91 19.17 -19.69
N GLN A 223 -37.21 18.99 -19.93
CA GLN A 223 -37.98 19.69 -20.93
C GLN A 223 -39.31 20.15 -20.36
N ILE A 224 -39.76 21.35 -20.76
CA ILE A 224 -41.07 21.86 -20.36
C ILE A 224 -42.06 21.69 -21.51
N TRP A 225 -43.18 21.04 -21.22
CA TRP A 225 -44.25 20.79 -22.17
C TRP A 225 -45.49 21.53 -21.75
N VAL A 226 -46.14 22.20 -22.70
CA VAL A 226 -47.45 22.84 -22.53
C VAL A 226 -48.53 22.04 -23.25
N GLY A 227 -49.69 21.92 -22.63
CA GLY A 227 -50.85 21.26 -23.22
C GLY A 227 -52.16 21.80 -22.66
N ALA A 228 -53.27 21.37 -23.26
CA ALA A 228 -54.57 21.53 -22.61
C ALA A 228 -54.67 20.57 -21.42
N THR A 229 -55.32 20.99 -20.35
CA THR A 229 -55.91 20.01 -19.41
C THR A 229 -57.00 19.30 -20.20
N ILE A 230 -56.81 18.00 -20.45
CA ILE A 230 -57.87 17.17 -20.99
C ILE A 230 -58.91 17.12 -19.89
N ASP A 231 -60.05 17.78 -20.11
CA ASP A 231 -61.22 17.65 -19.27
C ASP A 231 -61.61 16.17 -19.26
N GLY A 232 -61.68 15.58 -18.07
CA GLY A 232 -62.17 14.22 -17.86
C GLY A 232 -63.66 14.11 -18.16
#